data_AF-A0ABC9X8E8-F1
#
_entry.id   AF-A0ABC9X8E8-F1
#
_cell.length_a   1.000
_cell.length_b   1.000
_cell.length_c   1.000
_cell.angle_alpha   90.00
_cell.angle_beta   90.00
_cell.angle_gamma   90.00
#
_symmetry.space_group_name_H-M   'P 1'
#
loop_
_entity.id
_entity.type
_entity.pdbx_description
1 polymer ?
#
loop_
_entity_poly.entity_id
_entity_poly.type
_entity_poly.pdbx_seq_one_letter_code
_entity_poly.pdbx_strand_id
1 'polypeptide(L)'
;MIEWCRLWILNYRLYVKPLYEALKESKDRYLIWTPECHKSFKELKKALMTAPALGLPDLTKPFELFVHERQHLALGVLAQRLGSWKRPVGYFSKQLDNVSKGWPGCLRAVAATVLLIQEARKLTMGQKIVVYVPHMVITVLEQKGGHWLSPSRMLKYQVVLLEQDDVELKATAIVNPAMFLTTENPTEKLEHDCLITIEQVYSSRPDLKDEPLKDPSLELFTDGSSFVQEGRRIAGYAVVTTDKVLESGTLPANTSAQKAELVALKQALRMAEGKRVNIWTDSKYAFDVIHAHGAIWKERGLLSAQGSPIMYKEEVLQLLQEVQKPKEVAAMHCKAHQFGQTAINIDNRLADKTAKEAAERGILALVPVNQIKIPNLKARYSKLDEQLAENLKTSQNVEGWWVTPENQFDFVSNIICHSLENDESVNISEKANYS
;
A
#
# COMPACT_ATOMS: atom_id res chain seq x y z
N MET A 1 27.40 12.07 -23.47
CA MET A 1 28.73 12.60 -23.07
C MET A 1 28.93 12.55 -21.56
N ILE A 2 28.07 13.18 -20.75
CA ILE A 2 28.27 13.26 -19.28
C ILE A 2 28.19 11.89 -18.58
N GLU A 3 27.44 10.93 -19.14
CA GLU A 3 27.38 9.56 -18.59
C GLU A 3 28.73 8.86 -18.49
N TRP A 4 29.69 9.19 -19.37
CA TRP A 4 31.06 8.65 -19.32
C TRP A 4 31.82 9.14 -18.09
N CYS A 5 31.53 10.37 -17.65
CA CYS A 5 32.16 11.00 -16.49
C CYS A 5 31.45 10.69 -15.16
N ARG A 6 30.40 9.85 -15.16
CA ARG A 6 29.58 9.60 -13.96
C ARG A 6 30.38 9.09 -12.76
N LEU A 7 31.47 8.35 -13.00
CA LEU A 7 32.32 7.80 -11.95
C LEU A 7 33.18 8.86 -11.23
N TRP A 8 33.32 10.05 -11.81
CA TRP A 8 34.04 11.18 -11.21
C TRP A 8 33.13 12.13 -10.43
N ILE A 9 31.82 11.98 -10.56
CA ILE A 9 30.84 12.92 -10.03
C ILE A 9 30.14 12.27 -8.83
N LEU A 10 30.48 12.75 -7.64
CA LEU A 10 29.72 12.42 -6.44
C LEU A 10 28.25 12.83 -6.63
N ASN A 11 27.32 11.95 -6.27
CA ASN A 11 25.88 12.20 -6.37
C ASN A 11 25.35 12.41 -7.80
N TYR A 12 26.04 11.92 -8.83
CA TYR A 12 25.70 12.12 -10.24
C TYR A 12 24.19 12.04 -10.56
N ARG A 13 23.48 10.99 -10.13
CA ARG A 13 22.05 10.83 -10.45
C ARG A 13 21.14 11.88 -9.81
N LEU A 14 21.54 12.49 -8.69
CA LEU A 14 20.77 13.59 -8.10
C LEU A 14 20.76 14.81 -9.02
N TYR A 15 21.90 15.12 -9.67
CA TYR A 15 21.98 16.24 -10.59
C TYR A 15 21.22 16.00 -11.89
N VAL A 16 21.35 14.81 -12.47
CA VAL A 16 20.71 14.53 -13.77
C VAL A 16 19.23 14.18 -13.67
N LYS A 17 18.69 13.86 -12.48
CA LYS A 17 17.29 13.46 -12.30
C LYS A 17 16.29 14.47 -12.90
N PRO A 18 16.33 15.78 -12.59
CA PRO A 18 15.42 16.75 -13.19
C PRO A 18 15.53 16.83 -14.72
N LEU A 19 16.74 16.63 -15.25
CA LEU A 19 16.98 16.65 -16.70
C LEU A 19 16.34 15.45 -17.41
N TYR A 20 16.40 14.25 -16.81
CA TYR A 20 15.70 13.07 -17.34
C TYR A 20 14.18 13.18 -17.18
N GLU A 21 13.69 13.80 -16.11
CA GLU A 21 12.25 14.03 -15.91
C GLU A 21 11.70 14.99 -16.97
N ALA A 22 12.38 16.11 -17.22
CA ALA A 22 12.03 17.04 -18.30
C ALA A 22 12.01 16.35 -19.68
N LEU A 23 12.95 15.43 -19.94
CA LEU A 23 12.98 14.65 -21.18
C LEU A 23 11.80 13.66 -21.30
N LYS A 24 11.36 13.05 -20.19
CA LYS A 24 10.21 12.14 -20.19
C LYS A 24 8.89 12.87 -20.41
N GLU A 25 8.78 14.08 -19.88
CA GLU A 25 7.57 14.90 -19.98
C GLU A 25 7.44 15.58 -21.35
N SER A 26 8.56 15.79 -22.04
CA SER A 26 8.57 16.28 -23.42
C SER A 26 8.08 15.20 -24.39
N LYS A 27 6.76 15.12 -24.61
CA LYS A 27 6.11 14.31 -25.66
C LYS A 27 6.39 14.88 -27.07
N ASP A 28 7.66 14.86 -27.48
CA ASP A 28 8.17 15.17 -28.82
C ASP A 28 7.93 16.58 -29.40
N ARG A 29 7.50 17.56 -28.59
CA ARG A 29 7.26 18.92 -29.12
C ARG A 29 8.19 19.99 -28.59
N TYR A 30 8.42 20.10 -27.28
CA TYR A 30 9.42 21.01 -26.70
C TYR A 30 9.90 20.51 -25.33
N LEU A 31 11.19 20.71 -25.03
CA LEU A 31 11.75 20.46 -23.70
C LEU A 31 11.39 21.63 -22.78
N ILE A 32 10.62 21.36 -21.72
CA ILE A 32 10.29 22.38 -20.72
C ILE A 32 11.50 22.53 -19.78
N TRP A 33 12.27 23.61 -19.97
CA TRP A 33 13.44 23.88 -19.15
C TRP A 33 13.06 24.60 -17.87
N THR A 34 12.88 23.85 -16.78
CA THR A 34 12.48 24.42 -15.48
C THR A 34 13.67 25.09 -14.77
N PRO A 35 13.42 25.94 -13.75
CA PRO A 35 14.47 26.47 -12.89
C PRO A 35 15.31 25.37 -12.22
N GLU A 36 14.69 24.25 -11.86
CA GLU A 36 15.37 23.06 -11.31
C GLU A 36 16.31 22.44 -12.35
N CYS A 37 15.88 22.32 -13.61
CA CYS A 37 16.74 21.86 -14.70
C CYS A 37 17.96 22.78 -14.87
N HIS A 38 17.76 24.09 -14.84
CA HIS A 38 18.85 25.06 -14.94
C HIS A 38 19.83 24.96 -13.78
N LYS A 39 19.33 24.83 -12.55
CA LYS A 39 20.14 24.63 -11.34
C LYS A 39 20.95 23.35 -11.44
N SER A 40 20.30 22.23 -11.75
CA SER A 40 20.94 20.92 -11.93
C SER A 40 22.03 20.96 -13.00
N PHE A 41 21.78 21.62 -14.13
CA PHE A 41 22.76 21.76 -15.19
C PHE A 41 24.00 22.57 -14.76
N LYS A 42 23.80 23.67 -14.02
CA LYS A 42 24.91 24.45 -13.46
C LYS A 42 25.73 23.66 -12.45
N GLU A 43 25.09 22.95 -11.53
CA GLU A 43 25.78 22.11 -10.55
C GLU A 43 26.55 20.97 -11.23
N LEU A 44 25.99 20.37 -12.28
CA LEU A 44 26.66 19.33 -13.04
C LEU A 44 27.91 19.85 -13.76
N LYS A 45 27.84 21.04 -14.36
CA LYS A 45 29.02 21.71 -14.94
C LYS A 45 30.07 21.98 -13.88
N LYS A 46 29.67 22.49 -12.71
CA LYS A 46 30.59 22.73 -11.59
C LYS A 46 31.27 21.44 -11.14
N ALA A 47 30.50 20.36 -10.97
CA ALA A 47 31.03 19.06 -10.55
C ALA A 47 32.03 18.46 -11.56
N LEU A 48 31.81 18.66 -12.86
CA LEU A 48 32.77 18.27 -13.90
C LEU A 48 34.07 19.08 -13.83
N MET A 49 33.97 20.40 -13.59
CA MET A 49 35.14 21.28 -13.49
C MET A 49 35.93 21.05 -12.20
N THR A 50 35.30 20.56 -11.14
CA THR A 50 35.93 20.25 -9.85
C THR A 50 36.08 18.74 -9.62
N ALA A 51 36.05 17.94 -10.68
CA ALA A 51 36.15 16.50 -10.58
C ALA A 51 37.50 16.10 -9.96
N PRO A 52 37.51 15.27 -8.89
CA PRO A 52 38.75 14.87 -8.25
C PRO A 52 39.52 13.85 -9.09
N ALA A 53 40.82 13.73 -8.85
CA ALA A 53 41.61 12.64 -9.40
C ALA A 53 41.18 11.30 -8.79
N LEU A 54 40.76 10.36 -9.62
CA LEU A 54 40.48 8.99 -9.22
C LEU A 54 41.77 8.16 -9.26
N GLY A 55 41.93 7.27 -8.26
CA GLY A 55 42.96 6.25 -8.28
C GLY A 55 42.57 5.08 -9.18
N LEU A 56 43.55 4.52 -9.88
CA LEU A 56 43.37 3.22 -10.52
C LEU A 56 43.15 2.14 -9.44
N PRO A 57 42.24 1.17 -9.66
CA PRO A 57 42.04 0.06 -8.72
C PRO A 57 43.33 -0.75 -8.55
N ASP A 58 43.80 -0.87 -7.32
CA ASP A 58 44.94 -1.70 -6.94
C ASP A 58 44.43 -3.00 -6.32
N LEU A 59 44.40 -4.09 -7.11
CA LEU A 59 43.83 -5.37 -6.67
C LEU A 59 44.62 -6.05 -5.54
N THR A 60 45.80 -5.53 -5.17
CA THR A 60 46.60 -6.05 -4.06
C THR A 60 46.21 -5.47 -2.70
N LYS A 61 45.32 -4.45 -2.69
CA LYS A 61 44.89 -3.74 -1.49
C LYS A 61 43.40 -3.91 -1.25
N PRO A 62 42.96 -3.93 0.02
CA PRO A 62 41.54 -3.95 0.33
C PRO A 62 40.87 -2.67 -0.17
N PHE A 63 39.60 -2.81 -0.55
CA PHE A 63 38.74 -1.70 -0.91
C PHE A 63 37.90 -1.27 0.28
N GLU A 64 37.57 0.01 0.34
CA GLU A 64 36.58 0.55 1.26
C GLU A 64 35.44 1.18 0.45
N LEU A 65 34.19 0.76 0.72
CA LEU A 65 33.00 1.27 0.07
C LEU A 65 32.14 1.98 1.11
N PHE A 66 31.84 3.25 0.91
CA PHE A 66 30.81 3.94 1.68
C PHE A 66 29.48 3.93 0.91
N VAL A 67 28.39 3.60 1.59
CA VAL A 67 27.04 3.57 1.03
C VAL A 67 26.11 4.48 1.81
N HIS A 68 25.31 5.26 1.10
CA HIS A 68 24.24 6.06 1.66
C HIS A 68 23.04 6.05 0.72
N GLU A 69 21.83 5.98 1.28
CA GLU A 69 20.59 6.12 0.52
C GLU A 69 20.04 7.53 0.69
N ARG A 70 19.69 8.17 -0.42
CA ARG A 70 19.02 9.47 -0.39
C ARG A 70 18.09 9.63 -1.59
N GLN A 71 16.87 10.06 -1.33
CA GLN A 71 15.85 10.32 -2.37
C GLN A 71 15.64 9.13 -3.32
N HIS A 72 15.61 7.92 -2.77
CA HIS A 72 15.45 6.65 -3.49
C HIS A 72 16.60 6.32 -4.45
N LEU A 73 17.77 6.91 -4.21
CA LEU A 73 19.02 6.64 -4.92
C LEU A 73 20.03 6.02 -3.97
N ALA A 74 20.70 4.98 -4.45
CA ALA A 74 21.89 4.43 -3.83
C ALA A 74 23.10 5.27 -4.25
N LEU A 75 23.75 5.89 -3.27
CA LEU A 75 24.93 6.73 -3.45
C LEU A 75 26.11 6.09 -2.75
N GLY A 76 27.29 6.14 -3.36
CA GLY A 76 28.47 5.59 -2.69
C GLY A 76 29.79 6.06 -3.26
N VAL A 77 30.83 5.80 -2.48
CA VAL A 77 32.22 6.12 -2.80
C VAL A 77 33.04 4.87 -2.58
N LEU A 78 33.64 4.35 -3.65
CA LEU A 78 34.66 3.32 -3.57
C LEU A 78 36.02 3.99 -3.44
N ALA A 79 36.80 3.60 -2.44
CA ALA A 79 38.11 4.17 -2.17
C ALA A 79 39.12 3.08 -1.78
N GLN A 80 40.39 3.42 -1.85
CA GLN A 80 41.49 2.63 -1.33
C GLN A 80 42.45 3.52 -0.54
N ARG A 81 43.18 2.93 0.40
CA ARG A 81 44.20 3.66 1.14
C ARG A 81 45.43 3.93 0.29
N LEU A 82 45.90 5.16 0.33
CA LEU A 82 47.17 5.61 -0.21
C LEU A 82 47.95 6.28 0.94
N GLY A 83 48.79 5.49 1.62
CA GLY A 83 49.37 5.92 2.89
C GLY A 83 48.30 6.06 3.97
N SER A 84 48.27 7.20 4.67
CA SER A 84 47.24 7.51 5.66
C SER A 84 45.89 7.94 5.05
N TRP A 85 45.88 8.37 3.79
CA TRP A 85 44.70 8.97 3.16
C TRP A 85 43.85 7.95 2.40
N LYS A 86 42.55 8.23 2.27
CA LYS A 86 41.65 7.48 1.37
C LYS A 86 41.60 8.18 0.02
N ARG A 87 41.97 7.46 -1.03
CA ARG A 87 41.87 7.95 -2.41
C ARG A 87 40.65 7.31 -3.10
N PRO A 88 39.72 8.11 -3.66
CA PRO A 88 38.56 7.56 -4.36
C PRO A 88 39.00 6.82 -5.64
N VAL A 89 38.41 5.67 -5.87
CA VAL A 89 38.52 4.87 -7.10
C VAL A 89 37.30 5.12 -8.00
N GLY A 90 36.14 5.41 -7.41
CA GLY A 90 34.97 5.82 -8.17
C GLY A 90 33.79 6.22 -7.30
N TYR A 91 32.93 7.08 -7.85
CA TYR A 91 31.66 7.48 -7.28
C TYR A 91 30.51 6.72 -7.93
N PHE A 92 29.63 6.15 -7.11
CA PHE A 92 28.47 5.42 -7.57
C PHE A 92 27.18 6.18 -7.26
N SER A 93 26.27 6.15 -8.23
CA SER A 93 24.94 6.74 -8.09
C SER A 93 23.97 5.93 -8.95
N LYS A 94 23.12 5.15 -8.29
CA LYS A 94 22.16 4.24 -8.92
C LYS A 94 20.77 4.48 -8.38
N GLN A 95 19.79 4.31 -9.25
CA GLN A 95 18.39 4.38 -8.84
C GLN A 95 17.96 3.03 -8.28
N LEU A 96 17.25 3.05 -7.15
CA LEU A 96 16.62 1.84 -6.63
C LEU A 96 15.50 1.38 -7.56
N ASP A 97 15.20 0.08 -7.59
CA ASP A 97 14.05 -0.44 -8.32
C ASP A 97 12.73 0.01 -7.68
N ASN A 98 11.64 0.02 -8.46
CA ASN A 98 10.35 0.56 -8.02
C ASN A 98 9.81 -0.10 -6.75
N VAL A 99 10.10 -1.39 -6.51
CA VAL A 99 9.72 -2.07 -5.28
C VAL A 99 10.48 -1.45 -4.10
N SER A 100 11.81 -1.39 -4.18
CA SER A 100 12.65 -0.79 -3.14
C SER A 100 12.33 0.67 -2.85
N LYS A 101 11.98 1.47 -3.86
CA LYS A 101 11.67 2.90 -3.65
C LYS A 101 10.55 3.11 -2.63
N GLY A 102 9.62 2.17 -2.53
CA GLY A 102 8.49 2.21 -1.59
C GLY A 102 8.75 1.57 -0.24
N TRP A 103 10.00 1.28 0.11
CA TRP A 103 10.36 0.72 1.40
C TRP A 103 10.80 1.82 2.39
N PRO A 104 10.78 1.50 3.70
CA PRO A 104 11.44 2.27 4.75
C PRO A 104 12.83 2.73 4.38
N GLY A 105 13.22 3.94 4.79
CA GLY A 105 14.57 4.47 4.56
C GLY A 105 15.66 3.47 4.97
N CYS A 106 15.51 2.83 6.13
CA CYS A 106 16.43 1.80 6.59
C CYS A 106 16.43 0.54 5.70
N LEU A 107 15.29 0.11 5.16
CA LEU A 107 15.22 -1.00 4.18
C LEU A 107 15.73 -0.60 2.80
N ARG A 108 15.53 0.65 2.40
CA ARG A 108 16.14 1.25 1.21
C ARG A 108 17.65 1.30 1.33
N ALA A 109 18.18 1.55 2.52
CA ALA A 109 19.60 1.47 2.79
C ALA A 109 20.15 0.03 2.61
N VAL A 110 19.39 -1.01 3.02
CA VAL A 110 19.74 -2.41 2.72
C VAL A 110 19.81 -2.64 1.21
N ALA A 111 18.77 -2.23 0.48
CA ALA A 111 18.72 -2.37 -0.98
C ALA A 111 19.87 -1.62 -1.69
N ALA A 112 20.16 -0.40 -1.24
CA ALA A 112 21.26 0.42 -1.74
C ALA A 112 22.61 -0.26 -1.51
N THR A 113 22.82 -0.84 -0.33
CA THR A 113 24.05 -1.55 0.03
C THR A 113 24.31 -2.73 -0.90
N VAL A 114 23.32 -3.61 -1.07
CA VAL A 114 23.42 -4.76 -1.99
C VAL A 114 23.72 -4.28 -3.42
N LEU A 115 23.00 -3.26 -3.88
CA LEU A 115 23.18 -2.73 -5.23
C LEU A 115 24.59 -2.16 -5.47
N LEU A 116 25.13 -1.40 -4.52
CA LEU A 116 26.44 -0.79 -4.67
C LEU A 116 27.59 -1.78 -4.47
N ILE A 117 27.44 -2.81 -3.64
CA ILE A 117 28.40 -3.93 -3.58
C ILE A 117 28.52 -4.59 -4.95
N GLN A 118 27.39 -4.86 -5.61
CA GLN A 118 27.39 -5.46 -6.95
C GLN A 118 28.04 -4.57 -8.01
N GLU A 119 27.90 -3.25 -7.91
CA GLU A 119 28.60 -2.32 -8.81
C GLU A 119 30.09 -2.23 -8.47
N ALA A 120 30.46 -2.20 -7.19
CA ALA A 120 31.85 -2.18 -6.75
C ALA A 120 32.62 -3.42 -7.21
N ARG A 121 32.01 -4.60 -7.16
CA ARG A 121 32.61 -5.87 -7.62
C ARG A 121 33.10 -5.84 -9.07
N LYS A 122 32.49 -5.02 -9.93
CA LYS A 122 32.94 -4.84 -11.32
C LYS A 122 34.32 -4.19 -11.42
N LEU A 123 34.72 -3.43 -10.39
CA LEU A 123 36.03 -2.79 -10.29
C LEU A 123 36.98 -3.56 -9.37
N THR A 124 36.47 -4.18 -8.31
CA THR A 124 37.31 -4.91 -7.34
C THR A 124 37.65 -6.33 -7.79
N MET A 125 36.96 -6.88 -8.79
CA MET A 125 37.18 -8.23 -9.31
C MET A 125 37.11 -9.31 -8.20
N GLY A 126 36.23 -9.12 -7.21
CA GLY A 126 36.04 -10.05 -6.09
C GLY A 126 37.04 -9.91 -4.95
N GLN A 127 37.90 -8.88 -4.96
CA GLN A 127 38.78 -8.57 -3.82
C GLN A 127 37.98 -8.04 -2.62
N LYS A 128 38.56 -8.21 -1.42
CA LYS A 128 37.93 -7.83 -0.14
C LYS A 128 37.51 -6.36 -0.12
N ILE A 129 36.26 -6.12 0.31
CA ILE A 129 35.60 -4.82 0.42
C ILE A 129 35.09 -4.64 1.85
N VAL A 130 35.54 -3.58 2.52
CA VAL A 130 34.94 -3.13 3.78
C VAL A 130 33.85 -2.11 3.44
N VAL A 131 32.60 -2.42 3.79
CA VAL A 131 31.42 -1.64 3.43
C VAL A 131 30.90 -0.89 4.64
N TYR A 132 30.94 0.44 4.58
CA TYR A 132 30.48 1.34 5.61
C TYR A 132 29.06 1.86 5.28
N VAL A 133 28.11 1.66 6.19
CA VAL A 133 26.71 2.06 6.01
C VAL A 133 26.18 2.75 7.27
N PRO A 134 25.40 3.84 7.18
CA PRO A 134 24.84 4.53 8.33
C PRO A 134 23.60 3.86 8.96
N HIS A 135 23.42 2.57 8.71
CA HIS A 135 22.29 1.80 9.19
C HIS A 135 22.75 0.38 9.59
N MET A 136 22.07 -0.23 10.56
CA MET A 136 22.28 -1.63 10.95
C MET A 136 21.61 -2.58 9.93
N VAL A 137 22.17 -2.63 8.72
CA VAL A 137 21.54 -3.29 7.56
C VAL A 137 21.30 -4.80 7.75
N ILE A 138 22.19 -5.49 8.49
CA ILE A 138 22.02 -6.92 8.81
C ILE A 138 20.81 -7.11 9.72
N THR A 139 20.77 -6.38 10.84
CA THR A 139 19.67 -6.44 11.81
C THR A 139 18.33 -6.11 11.17
N VAL A 140 18.29 -5.10 10.30
CA VAL A 140 17.08 -4.73 9.55
C VAL A 140 16.66 -5.86 8.61
N LEU A 141 17.61 -6.46 7.89
CA LEU A 141 17.30 -7.55 6.97
C LEU A 141 16.79 -8.79 7.70
N GLU A 142 17.41 -9.18 8.82
CA GLU A 142 17.03 -10.38 9.57
C GLU A 142 15.69 -10.19 10.29
N GLN A 143 15.49 -9.06 10.98
CA GLN A 143 14.29 -8.87 11.80
C GLN A 143 13.09 -8.36 11.01
N LYS A 144 13.31 -7.49 10.02
CA LYS A 144 12.22 -6.89 9.25
C LYS A 144 12.14 -7.43 7.84
N GLY A 145 13.21 -7.98 7.26
CA GLY A 145 13.24 -8.35 5.84
C GLY A 145 12.13 -9.30 5.40
N GLY A 146 11.73 -10.26 6.24
CA GLY A 146 10.65 -11.21 5.93
C GLY A 146 9.28 -10.57 5.67
N HIS A 147 9.04 -9.37 6.22
CA HIS A 147 7.79 -8.64 5.99
C HIS A 147 7.76 -7.91 4.64
N TRP A 148 8.92 -7.63 4.03
CA TRP A 148 9.03 -6.71 2.89
C TRP A 148 9.64 -7.34 1.63
N LEU A 149 10.46 -8.36 1.80
CA LEU A 149 11.17 -9.05 0.72
C LEU A 149 10.47 -10.37 0.42
N SER A 150 10.36 -10.72 -0.86
CA SER A 150 10.04 -12.09 -1.24
C SER A 150 11.16 -13.03 -0.81
N PRO A 151 10.89 -14.33 -0.56
CA PRO A 151 11.92 -15.29 -0.16
C PRO A 151 13.14 -15.31 -1.09
N SER A 152 12.92 -15.24 -2.41
CA SER A 152 14.00 -15.20 -3.40
C SER A 152 14.86 -13.94 -3.29
N ARG A 153 14.24 -12.78 -2.98
CA ARG A 153 14.95 -11.52 -2.83
C ARG A 153 15.70 -11.45 -1.50
N MET A 154 15.12 -12.00 -0.44
CA MET A 154 15.74 -12.15 0.87
C MET A 154 17.01 -13.01 0.78
N LEU A 155 16.91 -14.19 0.16
CA LEU A 155 18.06 -15.07 -0.08
C LEU A 155 19.15 -14.35 -0.87
N LYS A 156 18.79 -13.66 -1.97
CA LYS A 156 19.76 -12.89 -2.76
C LYS A 156 20.50 -11.84 -1.92
N TYR A 157 19.81 -11.19 -0.98
CA TYR A 157 20.41 -10.16 -0.12
C TYR A 157 21.29 -10.78 0.94
N GLN A 158 20.87 -11.90 1.55
CA GLN A 158 21.67 -12.65 2.52
C GLN A 158 22.97 -13.17 1.89
N VAL A 159 22.91 -13.74 0.68
CA VAL A 159 24.10 -14.19 -0.06
C VAL A 159 25.10 -13.04 -0.20
N VAL A 160 24.64 -11.86 -0.65
CA VAL A 160 25.54 -10.72 -0.90
C VAL A 160 26.12 -10.10 0.37
N LEU A 161 25.36 -10.09 1.47
CA LEU A 161 25.72 -9.37 2.69
C LEU A 161 26.38 -10.25 3.76
N LEU A 162 26.08 -11.55 3.79
CA LEU A 162 26.44 -12.44 4.90
C LEU A 162 27.26 -13.65 4.46
N GLU A 163 26.93 -14.26 3.31
CA GLU A 163 27.55 -15.54 2.93
C GLU A 163 28.85 -15.36 2.15
N GLN A 164 29.05 -14.22 1.48
CA GLN A 164 30.24 -13.99 0.67
C GLN A 164 31.40 -13.41 1.49
N ASP A 165 32.56 -14.05 1.35
CA ASP A 165 33.80 -13.82 2.10
C ASP A 165 34.52 -12.52 1.69
N ASP A 166 34.13 -11.92 0.57
CA ASP A 166 34.73 -10.69 0.05
C ASP A 166 34.14 -9.42 0.68
N VAL A 167 33.11 -9.51 1.53
CA VAL A 167 32.41 -8.34 2.11
C VAL A 167 32.50 -8.33 3.64
N GLU A 168 32.96 -7.21 4.20
CA GLU A 168 32.93 -6.93 5.64
C GLU A 168 32.08 -5.69 5.90
N LEU A 169 30.93 -5.84 6.57
CA LEU A 169 30.01 -4.74 6.86
C LEU A 169 30.37 -4.02 8.17
N LYS A 170 30.35 -2.68 8.13
CA LYS A 170 30.55 -1.81 9.30
C LYS A 170 29.50 -0.71 9.35
N ALA A 171 28.94 -0.50 10.53
CA ALA A 171 28.09 0.65 10.81
C ALA A 171 28.95 1.92 10.96
N THR A 172 28.42 3.08 10.55
CA THR A 172 29.11 4.38 10.67
C THR A 172 28.13 5.51 10.90
N ALA A 173 28.46 6.52 11.70
CA ALA A 173 27.63 7.72 11.80
C ALA A 173 27.77 8.67 10.60
N ILE A 174 28.66 8.39 9.65
CA ILE A 174 28.85 9.26 8.48
C ILE A 174 27.63 9.13 7.58
N VAL A 175 26.91 10.23 7.38
CA VAL A 175 25.80 10.32 6.42
C VAL A 175 26.17 11.05 5.14
N ASN A 176 27.14 11.96 5.19
CA ASN A 176 27.63 12.66 4.01
C ASN A 176 28.74 11.85 3.31
N PRO A 177 28.53 11.34 2.08
CA PRO A 177 29.54 10.55 1.38
C PRO A 177 30.88 11.26 1.17
N ALA A 178 30.90 12.60 1.11
CA ALA A 178 32.16 13.32 0.95
C ALA A 178 33.05 13.25 2.21
N MET A 179 32.44 13.25 3.41
CA MET A 179 33.16 13.17 4.68
C MET A 179 33.89 11.83 4.84
N PHE A 180 33.41 10.77 4.18
CA PHE A 180 34.06 9.47 4.21
C PHE A 180 35.53 9.51 3.78
N LEU A 181 35.90 10.40 2.86
CA LEU A 181 37.27 10.52 2.36
C LEU A 181 38.20 11.27 3.33
N THR A 182 37.65 12.04 4.26
CA THR A 182 38.41 12.87 5.20
C THR A 182 38.40 12.34 6.63
N THR A 183 37.44 11.48 6.98
CA THR A 183 37.28 10.96 8.34
C THR A 183 38.08 9.68 8.55
N GLU A 184 38.97 9.69 9.55
CA GLU A 184 39.76 8.51 9.93
C GLU A 184 39.00 7.55 10.86
N ASN A 185 38.20 8.10 11.79
CA ASN A 185 37.39 7.35 12.76
C ASN A 185 35.92 7.78 12.68
N PRO A 186 35.04 7.04 11.99
CA PRO A 186 33.62 7.31 12.05
C PRO A 186 33.13 7.14 13.49
N THR A 187 32.44 8.14 14.03
CA THR A 187 31.78 8.07 15.33
C THR A 187 30.87 6.84 15.40
N GLU A 188 30.88 6.14 16.54
CA GLU A 188 30.15 4.88 16.71
C GLU A 188 28.63 5.07 16.89
N LYS A 189 28.19 6.25 17.33
CA LYS A 189 26.78 6.50 17.61
C LYS A 189 26.01 6.82 16.32
N LEU A 190 25.20 5.85 15.88
CA LEU A 190 24.24 6.03 14.78
C LEU A 190 23.22 7.13 15.10
N GLU A 191 22.75 7.83 14.07
CA GLU A 191 21.77 8.91 14.22
C GLU A 191 20.41 8.43 14.75
N HIS A 192 20.04 7.17 14.45
CA HIS A 192 18.75 6.60 14.82
C HIS A 192 18.81 5.07 14.97
N ASP A 193 17.81 4.54 15.66
CA ASP A 193 17.52 3.10 15.70
C ASP A 193 16.65 2.74 14.48
N CYS A 194 17.17 1.85 13.64
CA CYS A 194 16.51 1.46 12.39
C CYS A 194 15.18 0.73 12.62
N LEU A 195 15.06 -0.09 13.67
CA LEU A 195 13.85 -0.89 13.93
C LEU A 195 12.73 0.02 14.43
N ILE A 196 13.04 0.90 15.38
CA ILE A 196 12.10 1.89 15.90
C ILE A 196 11.66 2.83 14.78
N THR A 197 12.60 3.29 13.95
CA THR A 197 12.28 4.19 12.82
C THR A 197 11.37 3.50 11.81
N ILE A 198 11.60 2.22 11.50
CA ILE A 198 10.71 1.44 10.62
C ILE A 198 9.32 1.32 11.26
N GLU A 199 9.20 1.06 12.56
CA GLU A 199 7.90 0.93 13.21
C GLU A 199 7.12 2.25 13.25
N GLN A 200 7.80 3.35 13.60
CA GLN A 200 7.19 4.68 13.69
C GLN A 200 6.73 5.24 12.34
N VAL A 201 7.46 4.97 11.26
CA VAL A 201 7.10 5.47 9.93
C VAL A 201 6.00 4.63 9.29
N TYR A 202 5.86 3.35 9.67
CA TYR A 202 5.05 2.39 8.90
C TYR A 202 3.87 1.77 9.63
N SER A 203 3.80 1.85 10.96
CA SER A 203 2.54 1.54 11.59
C SER A 203 1.52 2.57 11.09
N SER A 204 0.47 2.10 10.42
CA SER A 204 -0.63 2.97 9.99
C SER A 204 -1.10 3.81 11.19
N ARG A 205 -0.99 3.23 12.38
CA ARG A 205 -1.18 3.82 13.68
C ARG A 205 -0.24 3.14 14.70
N PRO A 206 0.69 3.84 15.37
CA PRO A 206 1.74 3.24 16.23
C PRO A 206 1.29 2.20 17.27
N ASP A 207 0.07 2.30 17.79
CA ASP A 207 -0.53 1.40 18.78
C ASP A 207 -1.44 0.30 18.19
N LEU A 208 -1.52 0.16 16.85
CA LEU A 208 -2.26 -0.91 16.19
C LEU A 208 -1.62 -2.27 16.53
N LYS A 209 -2.43 -3.21 17.04
CA LYS A 209 -1.99 -4.56 17.38
C LYS A 209 -2.57 -5.62 16.45
N ASP A 210 -1.83 -6.70 16.27
CA ASP A 210 -2.28 -7.94 15.62
C ASP A 210 -2.73 -9.02 16.62
N GLU A 211 -2.75 -8.68 17.91
CA GLU A 211 -3.25 -9.52 19.00
C GLU A 211 -4.38 -8.82 19.77
N PRO A 212 -5.36 -9.59 20.31
CA PRO A 212 -6.51 -9.02 21.02
C PRO A 212 -6.13 -8.10 22.19
N LEU A 213 -6.86 -7.00 22.35
CA LEU A 213 -6.77 -6.16 23.53
C LEU A 213 -7.28 -6.91 24.77
N LYS A 214 -6.74 -6.57 25.96
CA LYS A 214 -7.16 -7.19 27.22
C LYS A 214 -8.58 -6.83 27.63
N ASP A 215 -8.99 -5.57 27.45
CA ASP A 215 -10.32 -5.07 27.83
C ASP A 215 -10.93 -4.22 26.68
N PRO A 216 -11.28 -4.85 25.56
CA PRO A 216 -11.92 -4.14 24.46
C PRO A 216 -13.32 -3.67 24.89
N SER A 217 -13.70 -2.48 24.46
CA SER A 217 -15.08 -1.99 24.59
C SER A 217 -16.00 -2.53 23.48
N LEU A 218 -15.41 -3.03 22.39
CA LEU A 218 -16.12 -3.62 21.25
C LEU A 218 -15.31 -4.78 20.68
N GLU A 219 -16.01 -5.87 20.37
CA GLU A 219 -15.50 -7.02 19.64
C GLU A 219 -16.28 -7.10 18.32
N LEU A 220 -15.62 -6.82 17.20
CA LEU A 220 -16.24 -6.73 15.88
C LEU A 220 -15.68 -7.80 14.95
N PHE A 221 -16.53 -8.29 14.05
CA PHE A 221 -16.21 -9.20 12.97
C PHE A 221 -16.71 -8.58 11.67
N THR A 222 -15.89 -8.63 10.63
CA THR A 222 -16.19 -8.00 9.34
C THR A 222 -16.01 -8.99 8.22
N ASP A 223 -16.95 -8.97 7.27
CA ASP A 223 -16.84 -9.72 6.02
C ASP A 223 -17.38 -8.90 4.83
N GLY A 224 -16.79 -9.14 3.66
CA GLY A 224 -17.19 -8.59 2.38
C GLY A 224 -17.44 -9.66 1.32
N SER A 225 -18.71 -9.87 0.97
CA SER A 225 -19.12 -10.88 -0.01
C SER A 225 -19.20 -10.32 -1.43
N SER A 226 -18.77 -11.09 -2.43
CA SER A 226 -18.94 -10.78 -3.86
C SER A 226 -19.03 -12.06 -4.70
N PHE A 227 -20.16 -12.28 -5.37
CA PHE A 227 -20.38 -13.46 -6.20
C PHE A 227 -21.32 -13.15 -7.37
N VAL A 228 -21.41 -14.08 -8.32
CA VAL A 228 -22.26 -13.93 -9.51
C VAL A 228 -23.55 -14.72 -9.30
N GLN A 229 -24.69 -14.05 -9.48
CA GLN A 229 -26.02 -14.63 -9.47
C GLN A 229 -26.77 -14.12 -10.70
N GLU A 230 -27.39 -15.02 -11.45
CA GLU A 230 -28.12 -14.70 -12.70
C GLU A 230 -27.31 -13.86 -13.70
N GLY A 231 -25.99 -14.11 -13.80
CA GLY A 231 -25.10 -13.42 -14.71
C GLY A 231 -24.66 -12.01 -14.27
N ARG A 232 -25.12 -11.52 -13.10
CA ARG A 232 -24.70 -10.24 -12.52
C ARG A 232 -23.84 -10.47 -11.26
N ARG A 233 -22.77 -9.70 -11.11
CA ARG A 233 -21.95 -9.72 -9.89
C ARG A 233 -22.61 -8.83 -8.83
N ILE A 234 -23.05 -9.44 -7.75
CA ILE A 234 -23.59 -8.77 -6.57
C ILE A 234 -22.58 -8.81 -5.43
N ALA A 235 -22.68 -7.83 -4.54
CA ALA A 235 -21.78 -7.70 -3.42
C ALA A 235 -22.46 -7.05 -2.22
N GLY A 236 -21.96 -7.37 -1.04
CA GLY A 236 -22.46 -6.87 0.24
C GLY A 236 -21.35 -6.88 1.27
N TYR A 237 -21.57 -6.18 2.38
CA TYR A 237 -20.67 -6.20 3.52
C TYR A 237 -21.47 -6.35 4.81
N ALA A 238 -20.79 -6.81 5.85
CA ALA A 238 -21.34 -6.85 7.19
C ALA A 238 -20.31 -6.47 8.25
N VAL A 239 -20.80 -5.85 9.32
CA VAL A 239 -20.08 -5.64 10.57
C VAL A 239 -20.96 -6.20 11.68
N VAL A 240 -20.47 -7.22 12.37
CA VAL A 240 -21.20 -7.94 13.40
C VAL A 240 -20.40 -7.97 14.70
N THR A 241 -21.09 -8.25 15.79
CA THR A 241 -20.53 -8.62 17.10
C THR A 241 -20.81 -10.11 17.33
N THR A 242 -20.49 -10.63 18.51
CA THR A 242 -20.70 -12.04 18.86
C THR A 242 -22.15 -12.53 18.70
N ASP A 243 -23.14 -11.66 18.89
CA ASP A 243 -24.55 -12.05 18.83
C ASP A 243 -25.43 -11.15 17.96
N LYS A 244 -24.90 -10.03 17.45
CA LYS A 244 -25.71 -9.01 16.76
C LYS A 244 -25.05 -8.50 15.50
N VAL A 245 -25.87 -8.34 14.46
CA VAL A 245 -25.52 -7.55 13.28
C VAL A 245 -25.60 -6.08 13.66
N LEU A 246 -24.47 -5.36 13.60
CA LEU A 246 -24.46 -3.92 13.83
C LEU A 246 -24.81 -3.16 12.56
N GLU A 247 -24.26 -3.59 11.43
CA GLU A 247 -24.55 -3.03 10.12
C GLU A 247 -24.35 -4.07 9.03
N SER A 248 -25.16 -3.97 7.99
CA SER A 248 -25.02 -4.74 6.77
C SER A 248 -25.56 -3.92 5.61
N GLY A 249 -24.91 -3.95 4.46
CA GLY A 249 -25.34 -3.16 3.31
C GLY A 249 -25.02 -3.81 1.98
N THR A 250 -25.84 -3.49 0.98
CA THR A 250 -25.57 -3.81 -0.42
C THR A 250 -24.44 -2.92 -0.93
N LEU A 251 -23.61 -3.47 -1.81
CA LEU A 251 -22.57 -2.73 -2.53
C LEU A 251 -22.94 -2.61 -4.01
N PRO A 252 -22.42 -1.60 -4.72
CA PRO A 252 -22.68 -1.44 -6.15
C PRO A 252 -22.38 -2.73 -6.93
N ALA A 253 -23.20 -2.99 -7.95
CA ALA A 253 -22.98 -4.12 -8.85
C ALA A 253 -21.55 -4.09 -9.41
N ASN A 254 -20.97 -5.28 -9.61
CA ASN A 254 -19.58 -5.49 -10.02
C ASN A 254 -18.49 -5.10 -9.00
N THR A 255 -18.85 -4.80 -7.75
CA THR A 255 -17.85 -4.69 -6.67
C THR A 255 -17.15 -6.03 -6.46
N SER A 256 -15.82 -6.01 -6.38
CA SER A 256 -15.01 -7.22 -6.16
C SER A 256 -15.02 -7.64 -4.70
N ALA A 257 -14.67 -8.90 -4.42
CA ALA A 257 -14.53 -9.41 -3.06
C ALA A 257 -13.56 -8.55 -2.24
N GLN A 258 -12.34 -8.33 -2.76
CA GLN A 258 -11.34 -7.50 -2.08
C GLN A 258 -11.83 -6.08 -1.75
N LYS A 259 -12.61 -5.45 -2.64
CA LYS A 259 -13.17 -4.13 -2.36
C LYS A 259 -14.27 -4.20 -1.30
N ALA A 260 -15.12 -5.23 -1.32
CA ALA A 260 -16.15 -5.44 -0.30
C ALA A 260 -15.52 -5.59 1.09
N GLU A 261 -14.43 -6.35 1.21
CA GLU A 261 -13.68 -6.55 2.45
C GLU A 261 -13.10 -5.24 3.00
N LEU A 262 -12.49 -4.43 2.12
CA LEU A 262 -11.99 -3.11 2.51
C LEU A 262 -13.12 -2.20 3.00
N VAL A 263 -14.31 -2.28 2.39
CA VAL A 263 -15.48 -1.49 2.82
C VAL A 263 -16.00 -1.97 4.18
N ALA A 264 -16.09 -3.28 4.40
CA ALA A 264 -16.51 -3.87 5.68
C ALA A 264 -15.61 -3.40 6.83
N LEU A 265 -14.29 -3.56 6.66
CA LEU A 265 -13.30 -3.15 7.65
C LEU A 265 -13.31 -1.64 7.90
N LYS A 266 -13.45 -0.83 6.84
CA LYS A 266 -13.58 0.63 6.94
C LYS A 266 -14.78 1.02 7.80
N GLN A 267 -15.91 0.33 7.62
CA GLN A 267 -17.12 0.64 8.35
C GLN A 267 -17.04 0.24 9.84
N ALA A 268 -16.40 -0.89 10.15
CA ALA A 268 -16.12 -1.27 11.54
C ALA A 268 -15.24 -0.24 12.27
N LEU A 269 -14.20 0.27 11.59
CA LEU A 269 -13.33 1.31 12.16
C LEU A 269 -14.07 2.63 12.45
N ARG A 270 -15.03 3.01 11.58
CA ARG A 270 -15.90 4.18 11.80
C ARG A 270 -16.76 4.03 13.05
N MET A 271 -17.39 2.88 13.25
CA MET A 271 -18.22 2.62 14.44
C MET A 271 -17.43 2.63 15.75
N ALA A 272 -16.14 2.30 15.64
CA ALA A 272 -15.21 2.24 16.75
C ALA A 272 -14.55 3.58 17.10
N GLU A 273 -14.98 4.69 16.49
CA GLU A 273 -14.45 6.03 16.79
C GLU A 273 -14.48 6.33 18.30
N GLY A 274 -13.32 6.70 18.86
CA GLY A 274 -13.14 6.98 20.28
C GLY A 274 -13.18 5.76 21.23
N LYS A 275 -13.33 4.54 20.71
CA LYS A 275 -13.48 3.30 21.50
C LYS A 275 -12.23 2.42 21.46
N ARG A 276 -12.12 1.48 22.39
CA ARG A 276 -11.12 0.41 22.37
C ARG A 276 -11.74 -0.79 21.65
N VAL A 277 -11.21 -1.20 20.50
CA VAL A 277 -11.87 -2.20 19.65
C VAL A 277 -10.93 -3.32 19.25
N ASN A 278 -11.47 -4.53 19.23
CA ASN A 278 -10.93 -5.68 18.53
C ASN A 278 -11.73 -5.89 17.24
N ILE A 279 -11.07 -6.03 16.10
CA ILE A 279 -11.71 -6.27 14.80
C ILE A 279 -11.12 -7.53 14.18
N TRP A 280 -11.96 -8.52 13.88
CA TRP A 280 -11.58 -9.70 13.15
C TRP A 280 -12.00 -9.59 11.68
N THR A 281 -11.08 -9.91 10.79
CA THR A 281 -11.33 -10.05 9.35
C THR A 281 -10.75 -11.36 8.88
N ASP A 282 -11.44 -12.06 7.98
CA ASP A 282 -10.90 -13.25 7.32
C ASP A 282 -10.18 -12.90 6.00
N SER A 283 -10.20 -11.62 5.62
CA SER A 283 -9.49 -11.08 4.48
C SER A 283 -8.03 -10.78 4.84
N LYS A 284 -7.15 -11.70 4.46
CA LYS A 284 -5.69 -11.45 4.52
C LYS A 284 -5.29 -10.16 3.82
N TYR A 285 -5.94 -9.83 2.69
CA TYR A 285 -5.67 -8.60 1.97
C TYR A 285 -6.01 -7.36 2.81
N ALA A 286 -7.20 -7.29 3.41
CA ALA A 286 -7.59 -6.14 4.23
C ALA A 286 -6.70 -6.00 5.48
N PHE A 287 -6.35 -7.11 6.12
CA PHE A 287 -5.39 -7.16 7.22
C PHE A 287 -4.01 -6.61 6.80
N ASP A 288 -3.45 -7.11 5.70
CA ASP A 288 -2.15 -6.66 5.20
C ASP A 288 -2.17 -5.16 4.82
N VAL A 289 -3.32 -4.62 4.38
CA VAL A 289 -3.47 -3.18 4.07
C VAL A 289 -3.25 -2.29 5.29
N ILE A 290 -3.86 -2.61 6.43
CA ILE A 290 -3.75 -1.78 7.64
C ILE A 290 -2.45 -2.02 8.41
N HIS A 291 -1.87 -3.21 8.34
CA HIS A 291 -0.65 -3.58 9.07
C HIS A 291 0.65 -3.37 8.29
N ALA A 292 0.68 -3.68 6.99
CA ALA A 292 1.92 -3.74 6.22
C ALA A 292 1.95 -2.79 5.01
N HIS A 293 0.82 -2.57 4.33
CA HIS A 293 0.81 -1.96 3.00
C HIS A 293 0.38 -0.48 2.93
N GLY A 294 -0.23 0.06 3.99
CA GLY A 294 -0.71 1.44 3.98
C GLY A 294 0.39 2.49 3.71
N ALA A 295 1.54 2.33 4.37
CA ALA A 295 2.67 3.23 4.21
C ALA A 295 3.53 2.91 2.96
N ILE A 296 3.63 1.65 2.51
CA ILE A 296 4.26 1.28 1.22
C ILE A 296 3.61 2.03 0.07
N TRP A 297 2.28 2.03 0.06
CA TRP A 297 1.53 2.59 -1.04
C TRP A 297 1.50 4.11 -1.01
N LYS A 298 1.47 4.73 0.17
CA LYS A 298 1.63 6.18 0.32
C LYS A 298 2.99 6.66 -0.21
N GLU A 299 4.07 5.94 0.07
CA GLU A 299 5.42 6.29 -0.41
C GLU A 299 5.67 5.98 -1.89
N ARG A 300 5.01 4.96 -2.46
CA ARG A 300 5.08 4.66 -3.90
C ARG A 300 4.24 5.61 -4.77
N GLY A 301 3.60 6.63 -4.19
CA GLY A 301 2.63 7.47 -4.90
C GLY A 301 1.39 6.68 -5.34
N LEU A 302 1.07 5.61 -4.62
CA LEU A 302 -0.05 4.69 -4.83
C LEU A 302 0.08 3.89 -6.13
N LEU A 303 1.31 3.48 -6.44
CA LEU A 303 1.66 2.63 -7.58
C LEU A 303 2.05 1.21 -7.15
N SER A 304 1.70 0.25 -8.00
CA SER A 304 2.10 -1.16 -7.96
C SER A 304 3.62 -1.30 -8.22
N ALA A 305 4.15 -2.50 -8.00
CA ALA A 305 5.54 -2.83 -8.34
C ALA A 305 5.86 -2.60 -9.84
N GLN A 306 4.85 -2.76 -10.70
CA GLN A 306 4.93 -2.58 -12.15
C GLN A 306 4.73 -1.11 -12.57
N GLY A 307 4.46 -0.19 -11.63
CA GLY A 307 4.25 1.23 -11.91
C GLY A 307 2.84 1.60 -12.38
N SER A 308 1.90 0.65 -12.37
CA SER A 308 0.47 0.90 -12.56
C SER A 308 -0.19 1.33 -11.25
N PRO A 309 -1.29 2.10 -11.25
CA PRO A 309 -2.02 2.42 -10.03
C PRO A 309 -2.46 1.17 -9.27
N ILE A 310 -2.42 1.20 -7.93
CA ILE A 310 -2.95 0.11 -7.10
C ILE A 310 -4.48 0.03 -7.30
N MET A 311 -5.03 -1.18 -7.38
CA MET A 311 -6.48 -1.36 -7.41
C MET A 311 -7.13 -0.82 -6.12
N TYR A 312 -8.24 -0.09 -6.24
CA TYR A 312 -9.01 0.47 -5.12
C TYR A 312 -8.25 1.50 -4.26
N LYS A 313 -7.43 2.33 -4.92
CA LYS A 313 -6.63 3.41 -4.31
C LYS A 313 -7.41 4.29 -3.33
N GLU A 314 -8.63 4.67 -3.67
CA GLU A 314 -9.44 5.59 -2.84
C GLU A 314 -9.93 4.90 -1.58
N GLU A 315 -10.39 3.66 -1.68
CA GLU A 315 -10.87 2.85 -0.56
C GLU A 315 -9.75 2.56 0.44
N VAL A 316 -8.57 2.24 -0.07
CA VAL A 316 -7.35 2.07 0.74
C VAL A 316 -7.00 3.35 1.50
N LEU A 317 -6.97 4.50 0.81
CA LEU A 317 -6.64 5.78 1.46
C LEU A 317 -7.65 6.13 2.56
N GLN A 318 -8.94 5.92 2.31
CA GLN A 318 -9.97 6.12 3.32
C GLN A 318 -9.75 5.18 4.50
N LEU A 319 -9.52 3.88 4.26
CA LEU A 319 -9.29 2.90 5.32
C LEU A 319 -8.13 3.31 6.26
N LEU A 320 -7.04 3.84 5.70
CA LEU A 320 -5.90 4.34 6.48
C LEU A 320 -6.18 5.62 7.27
N GLN A 321 -7.19 6.41 6.87
CA GLN A 321 -7.67 7.52 7.67
C GLN A 321 -8.58 7.03 8.80
N GLU A 322 -9.47 6.08 8.51
CA GLU A 322 -10.42 5.55 9.47
C GLU A 322 -9.73 4.78 10.61
N VAL A 323 -8.60 4.11 10.36
CA VAL A 323 -7.85 3.37 11.40
C VAL A 323 -7.32 4.28 12.52
N GLN A 324 -7.25 5.60 12.29
CA GLN A 324 -6.86 6.58 13.31
C GLN A 324 -7.96 6.89 14.31
N LYS A 325 -9.22 6.63 13.97
CA LYS A 325 -10.37 7.11 14.76
C LYS A 325 -10.59 6.40 16.10
N PRO A 326 -10.36 5.07 16.23
CA PRO A 326 -10.51 4.41 17.52
C PRO A 326 -9.57 4.98 18.59
N LYS A 327 -9.89 4.80 19.87
CA LYS A 327 -8.96 5.15 20.96
C LYS A 327 -7.81 4.16 21.08
N GLU A 328 -8.08 2.87 20.89
CA GLU A 328 -7.11 1.78 20.73
C GLU A 328 -7.72 0.76 19.77
N VAL A 329 -6.93 0.15 18.90
CA VAL A 329 -7.41 -0.83 17.93
C VAL A 329 -6.46 -2.02 17.86
N ALA A 330 -7.02 -3.22 17.95
CA ALA A 330 -6.38 -4.45 17.49
C ALA A 330 -7.18 -4.98 16.29
N ALA A 331 -6.49 -5.31 15.21
CA ALA A 331 -7.11 -5.88 14.03
C ALA A 331 -6.43 -7.20 13.69
N MET A 332 -7.18 -8.28 13.70
CA MET A 332 -6.66 -9.64 13.62
C MET A 332 -7.20 -10.35 12.39
N HIS A 333 -6.35 -11.19 11.81
CA HIS A 333 -6.73 -12.06 10.72
C HIS A 333 -7.15 -13.45 11.24
N CYS A 334 -8.38 -13.86 10.96
CA CYS A 334 -8.85 -15.23 11.17
C CYS A 334 -8.84 -16.00 9.83
N LYS A 335 -8.83 -17.33 9.87
CA LYS A 335 -8.91 -18.14 8.64
C LYS A 335 -10.37 -18.26 8.21
N ALA A 336 -10.67 -17.88 6.97
CA ALA A 336 -11.98 -18.07 6.37
C ALA A 336 -12.44 -19.54 6.37
N HIS A 337 -13.75 -19.76 6.45
CA HIS A 337 -14.41 -21.07 6.23
C HIS A 337 -13.95 -22.22 7.14
N GLN A 338 -13.69 -21.96 8.42
CA GLN A 338 -13.40 -23.03 9.39
C GLN A 338 -14.67 -23.60 10.01
N PHE A 339 -14.81 -24.93 10.01
CA PHE A 339 -15.91 -25.66 10.65
C PHE A 339 -15.73 -25.85 12.17
N GLY A 340 -14.74 -25.19 12.79
CA GLY A 340 -14.46 -25.31 14.22
C GLY A 340 -15.51 -24.61 15.10
N GLN A 341 -15.68 -25.08 16.34
CA GLN A 341 -16.63 -24.54 17.32
C GLN A 341 -16.05 -23.41 18.20
N THR A 342 -14.91 -22.82 17.84
CA THR A 342 -14.37 -21.68 18.60
C THR A 342 -15.27 -20.45 18.43
N ALA A 343 -15.36 -19.60 19.46
CA ALA A 343 -16.19 -18.40 19.43
C ALA A 343 -15.91 -17.52 18.20
N ILE A 344 -14.62 -17.31 17.87
CA ILE A 344 -14.17 -16.58 16.67
C ILE A 344 -14.76 -17.17 15.37
N ASN A 345 -14.82 -18.50 15.25
CA ASN A 345 -15.35 -19.15 14.05
C ASN A 345 -16.88 -19.10 13.98
N ILE A 346 -17.57 -18.99 15.11
CA ILE A 346 -19.03 -18.81 15.14
C ILE A 346 -19.34 -17.39 14.66
N ASP A 347 -18.64 -16.40 15.18
CA ASP A 347 -18.89 -14.98 14.92
C ASP A 347 -18.44 -14.58 13.50
N ASN A 348 -17.34 -15.14 13.00
CA ASN A 348 -16.95 -14.96 11.60
C ASN A 348 -17.99 -15.53 10.64
N ARG A 349 -18.56 -16.71 10.94
CA ARG A 349 -19.62 -17.28 10.10
C ARG A 349 -20.89 -16.42 10.11
N LEU A 350 -21.15 -15.72 11.21
CA LEU A 350 -22.24 -14.74 11.25
C LEU A 350 -21.94 -13.55 10.32
N ALA A 351 -20.71 -13.04 10.31
CA ALA A 351 -20.29 -12.01 9.36
C ALA A 351 -20.45 -12.49 7.90
N ASP A 352 -19.92 -13.67 7.57
CA ASP A 352 -19.99 -14.28 6.23
C ASP A 352 -21.43 -14.41 5.74
N LYS A 353 -22.29 -14.97 6.59
CA LYS A 353 -23.71 -15.17 6.27
C LYS A 353 -24.41 -13.83 6.05
N THR A 354 -24.16 -12.86 6.93
CA THR A 354 -24.81 -11.55 6.88
C THR A 354 -24.39 -10.75 5.66
N ALA A 355 -23.10 -10.76 5.30
CA ALA A 355 -22.60 -10.06 4.12
C ALA A 355 -23.16 -10.67 2.83
N LYS A 356 -23.29 -12.01 2.79
CA LYS A 356 -23.94 -12.70 1.68
C LYS A 356 -25.42 -12.36 1.54
N GLU A 357 -26.18 -12.42 2.64
CA GLU A 357 -27.60 -12.01 2.64
C GLU A 357 -27.76 -10.55 2.23
N ALA A 358 -26.88 -9.66 2.68
CA ALA A 358 -26.89 -8.26 2.28
C ALA A 358 -26.66 -8.11 0.77
N ALA A 359 -25.78 -8.91 0.15
CA ALA A 359 -25.58 -8.90 -1.30
C ALA A 359 -26.85 -9.33 -2.06
N GLU A 360 -27.55 -10.36 -1.58
CA GLU A 360 -28.75 -10.91 -2.21
C GLU A 360 -29.95 -9.95 -2.10
N ARG A 361 -30.07 -9.17 -1.02
CA ARG A 361 -31.10 -8.12 -0.90
C ARG A 361 -31.06 -7.09 -2.03
N GLY A 362 -29.90 -6.87 -2.63
CA GLY A 362 -29.75 -5.95 -3.78
C GLY A 362 -30.40 -6.46 -5.07
N ILE A 363 -30.67 -7.76 -5.19
CA ILE A 363 -31.34 -8.35 -6.37
C ILE A 363 -32.85 -8.10 -6.35
N LEU A 364 -33.47 -8.14 -5.16
CA LEU A 364 -34.92 -7.92 -4.99
C LEU A 364 -35.39 -6.52 -5.41
N ALA A 365 -34.45 -5.58 -5.66
CA ALA A 365 -34.76 -4.19 -5.97
C ALA A 365 -34.77 -3.83 -7.47
N LEU A 366 -34.47 -4.74 -8.40
CA LEU A 366 -34.39 -4.38 -9.83
C LEU A 366 -35.26 -5.30 -10.70
N VAL A 367 -36.41 -4.78 -11.13
CA VAL A 367 -37.29 -5.47 -12.09
C VAL A 367 -37.13 -4.87 -13.49
N PRO A 368 -36.91 -5.68 -14.54
CA PRO A 368 -36.88 -5.19 -15.92
C PRO A 368 -38.25 -4.61 -16.34
N VAL A 369 -38.25 -3.41 -16.94
CA VAL A 369 -39.46 -2.61 -17.29
C VAL A 369 -40.48 -3.35 -18.16
N ASN A 370 -40.06 -4.38 -18.90
CA ASN A 370 -40.93 -5.05 -19.88
C ASN A 370 -41.91 -6.08 -19.31
N GLN A 371 -41.98 -6.28 -17.98
CA GLN A 371 -42.84 -7.31 -17.39
C GLN A 371 -44.01 -6.81 -16.54
N ILE A 372 -44.07 -5.52 -16.19
CA ILE A 372 -45.17 -5.02 -15.34
C ILE A 372 -45.78 -3.76 -15.94
N LYS A 373 -47.01 -3.88 -16.45
CA LYS A 373 -47.90 -2.72 -16.65
C LYS A 373 -48.71 -2.57 -15.37
N ILE A 374 -48.28 -1.71 -14.44
CA ILE A 374 -49.11 -1.34 -13.28
C ILE A 374 -49.92 -0.10 -13.69
N PRO A 375 -51.21 -0.21 -14.03
CA PRO A 375 -51.97 0.95 -14.45
C PRO A 375 -52.29 1.83 -13.23
N ASN A 376 -52.03 3.14 -13.32
CA ASN A 376 -52.53 4.18 -12.41
C ASN A 376 -52.10 4.14 -10.94
N LEU A 377 -50.93 3.60 -10.61
CA LEU A 377 -50.34 3.72 -9.27
C LEU A 377 -49.30 4.84 -9.21
N LYS A 378 -49.56 5.85 -8.37
CA LYS A 378 -48.62 6.95 -8.10
C LYS A 378 -47.71 6.52 -6.95
N ALA A 379 -46.45 6.24 -7.25
CA ALA A 379 -45.48 5.77 -6.25
C ALA A 379 -45.30 6.79 -5.12
N ARG A 380 -45.22 6.30 -3.88
CA ARG A 380 -44.87 7.09 -2.69
C ARG A 380 -43.59 6.53 -2.09
N TYR A 381 -42.60 7.39 -1.87
CA TYR A 381 -41.29 7.03 -1.37
C TYR A 381 -41.10 7.49 0.07
N SER A 382 -40.39 6.69 0.86
CA SER A 382 -39.85 7.14 2.14
C SER A 382 -38.55 7.92 1.93
N LYS A 383 -38.13 8.71 2.93
CA LYS A 383 -36.85 9.44 2.88
C LYS A 383 -35.62 8.54 2.69
N LEU A 384 -35.70 7.28 3.14
CA LEU A 384 -34.65 6.28 2.97
C LEU A 384 -34.57 5.81 1.52
N ASP A 385 -35.72 5.68 0.85
CA ASP A 385 -35.81 5.24 -0.55
C ASP A 385 -35.29 6.34 -1.49
N GLU A 386 -35.55 7.61 -1.17
CA GLU A 386 -35.00 8.76 -1.91
C GLU A 386 -33.46 8.84 -1.80
N GLN A 387 -32.89 8.57 -0.61
CA GLN A 387 -31.44 8.51 -0.42
C GLN A 387 -30.79 7.34 -1.18
N LEU A 388 -31.48 6.20 -1.27
CA LEU A 388 -30.99 5.05 -2.02
C LEU A 388 -31.02 5.30 -3.53
N ALA A 389 -32.10 5.93 -4.02
CA ALA A 389 -32.26 6.35 -5.42
C ALA A 389 -31.15 7.31 -5.87
N GLU A 390 -30.79 8.30 -5.03
CA GLU A 390 -29.67 9.20 -5.28
C GLU A 390 -28.33 8.45 -5.40
N ASN A 391 -28.08 7.46 -4.54
CA ASN A 391 -26.86 6.65 -4.57
C ASN A 391 -26.77 5.76 -5.82
N LEU A 392 -27.91 5.34 -6.37
CA LEU A 392 -28.02 4.50 -7.57
C LEU A 392 -28.08 5.31 -8.88
N LYS A 393 -28.02 6.64 -8.83
CA LYS A 393 -28.10 7.56 -9.99
C LYS A 393 -29.35 7.35 -10.85
N THR A 394 -30.48 7.08 -10.20
CA THR A 394 -31.76 6.86 -10.89
C THR A 394 -32.42 8.18 -11.26
N SER A 395 -33.39 8.13 -12.19
CA SER A 395 -34.21 9.27 -12.59
C SER A 395 -35.70 8.92 -12.49
N GLN A 396 -36.54 9.88 -12.10
CA GLN A 396 -37.99 9.64 -12.05
C GLN A 396 -38.60 9.66 -13.45
N ASN A 397 -39.46 8.67 -13.73
CA ASN A 397 -40.29 8.65 -14.93
C ASN A 397 -41.55 9.52 -14.76
N VAL A 398 -42.35 9.62 -15.83
CA VAL A 398 -43.59 10.42 -15.85
C VAL A 398 -44.68 9.96 -14.87
N GLU A 399 -44.58 8.73 -14.37
CA GLU A 399 -45.49 8.13 -13.39
C GLU A 399 -44.97 8.24 -11.95
N GLY A 400 -43.79 8.85 -11.77
CA GLY A 400 -43.15 9.08 -10.48
C GLY A 400 -42.22 7.96 -10.02
N TRP A 401 -41.99 6.92 -10.82
CA TRP A 401 -41.12 5.80 -10.45
C TRP A 401 -39.63 6.12 -10.66
N TRP A 402 -38.77 5.72 -9.72
CA TRP A 402 -37.32 5.75 -9.92
C TRP A 402 -36.86 4.66 -10.88
N VAL A 403 -36.13 5.05 -11.92
CA VAL A 403 -35.66 4.19 -13.01
C VAL A 403 -34.14 4.33 -13.17
N THR A 404 -33.44 3.21 -13.33
CA THR A 404 -31.99 3.20 -13.59
C THR A 404 -31.64 3.58 -15.05
N PRO A 405 -30.39 3.96 -15.37
CA PRO A 405 -29.96 4.24 -16.75
C PRO A 405 -30.19 3.10 -17.74
N GLU A 406 -30.31 1.87 -17.26
CA GLU A 406 -30.59 0.65 -18.02
C GLU A 406 -32.09 0.36 -18.19
N ASN A 407 -32.95 1.33 -17.87
CA ASN A 407 -34.41 1.22 -17.99
C ASN A 407 -34.97 0.05 -17.15
N GLN A 408 -34.54 -0.03 -15.89
CA GLN A 408 -35.06 -0.97 -14.88
C GLN A 408 -35.76 -0.20 -13.75
N PHE A 409 -36.85 -0.75 -13.22
CA PHE A 409 -37.53 -0.16 -12.06
C PHE A 409 -36.71 -0.43 -10.80
N ASP A 410 -36.54 0.61 -9.98
CA ASP A 410 -36.01 0.49 -8.63
C ASP A 410 -37.18 0.17 -7.66
N PHE A 411 -37.33 -1.11 -7.33
CA PHE A 411 -38.33 -1.59 -6.39
C PHE A 411 -37.76 -1.58 -4.97
N VAL A 412 -37.98 -0.49 -4.24
CA VAL A 412 -37.69 -0.50 -2.81
C VAL A 412 -38.82 -1.24 -2.09
N SER A 413 -38.45 -2.29 -1.35
CA SER A 413 -39.33 -3.31 -0.73
C SER A 413 -40.56 -2.79 0.02
N ASN A 414 -40.61 -1.50 0.39
CA ASN A 414 -41.73 -0.90 1.12
C ASN A 414 -42.91 -0.45 0.24
N ILE A 415 -42.73 -0.34 -1.09
CA ILE A 415 -43.77 0.19 -2.00
C ILE A 415 -44.87 -0.85 -2.29
N ILE A 416 -44.50 -2.14 -2.30
CA ILE A 416 -45.38 -3.25 -2.66
C ILE A 416 -46.42 -3.50 -1.55
N CYS A 417 -46.03 -3.48 -0.28
CA CYS A 417 -46.95 -3.77 0.82
C CYS A 417 -48.08 -2.72 0.93
N HIS A 418 -47.76 -1.42 0.91
CA HIS A 418 -48.79 -0.39 1.13
C HIS A 418 -49.73 -0.15 -0.05
N SER A 419 -49.27 -0.45 -1.27
CA SER A 419 -50.05 -0.24 -2.48
C SER A 419 -50.96 -1.44 -2.79
N LEU A 420 -50.50 -2.67 -2.52
CA LEU A 420 -51.29 -3.89 -2.75
C LEU A 420 -52.29 -4.21 -1.63
N GLU A 421 -52.10 -3.67 -0.42
CA GLU A 421 -53.06 -3.82 0.68
C GLU A 421 -54.41 -3.11 0.41
N ASN A 422 -54.42 -2.10 -0.47
CA ASN A 422 -55.59 -1.24 -0.72
C ASN A 422 -56.35 -1.54 -2.03
N ASP A 423 -55.94 -2.55 -2.80
CA ASP A 423 -56.57 -2.89 -4.08
C ASP A 423 -57.28 -4.25 -3.99
N GLU A 424 -58.62 -4.22 -3.96
CA GLU A 424 -59.47 -5.42 -3.92
C GLU A 424 -59.47 -6.22 -5.23
N SER A 425 -58.79 -5.73 -6.28
CA SER A 425 -58.74 -6.38 -7.60
C SER A 425 -57.60 -7.40 -7.77
N VAL A 426 -56.70 -7.54 -6.79
CA VAL A 426 -55.53 -8.43 -6.89
C VAL A 426 -55.85 -9.81 -6.32
N ASN A 427 -55.77 -10.83 -7.17
CA ASN A 427 -56.12 -12.21 -6.87
C ASN A 427 -55.24 -12.81 -5.75
N ILE A 428 -55.87 -13.56 -4.84
CA ILE A 428 -55.29 -14.01 -3.56
C ILE A 428 -54.06 -14.91 -3.73
N SER A 429 -53.86 -15.51 -4.91
CA SER A 429 -52.69 -16.37 -5.19
C SER A 429 -51.37 -15.61 -5.36
N GLU A 430 -51.37 -14.31 -5.64
CA GLU A 430 -50.14 -13.51 -5.76
C GLU A 430 -49.69 -12.90 -4.42
N LYS A 431 -50.58 -12.83 -3.42
CA LYS A 431 -50.26 -12.31 -2.08
C LYS A 431 -49.29 -13.20 -1.29
N ALA A 432 -49.16 -14.48 -1.65
CA ALA A 432 -48.37 -15.46 -0.89
C ALA A 432 -46.87 -15.50 -1.25
N ASN A 433 -46.44 -14.83 -2.33
CA ASN A 433 -45.03 -14.84 -2.77
C ASN A 433 -44.21 -13.65 -2.25
N TYR A 434 -44.82 -12.74 -1.49
CA TYR A 434 -44.21 -11.47 -1.06
C TYR A 434 -44.43 -11.13 0.42
N SER A 435 -44.84 -12.10 1.24
CA SER A 435 -44.88 -11.97 2.71
C SER A 435 -43.61 -12.47 3.37
#